data_AF-A0A7C2XHW0-F1
#
_entry.id   AF-A0A7C2XHW0-F1
#
_cell.length_a   1.000
_cell.length_b   1.000
_cell.length_c   1.000
_cell.angle_alpha   90.00
_cell.angle_beta   90.00
_cell.angle_gamma   90.00
#
_symmetry.space_group_name_H-M   'P 1'
#
loop_
_entity.id
_entity.type
_entity.pdbx_description
1 polymer ?
#
loop_
_entity_poly.entity_id
_entity_poly.type
_entity_poly.pdbx_seq_one_letter_code
_entity_poly.pdbx_strand_id
1 'polypeptide(L)'
;MRLHLILTINAIMAIGFGIAFGLYGPLMLAMFGVPEAEGSAIMYWHTAAFARIFGAALFGFGFLIWSVRSIVADTRPGSPSTSETRRGVVFALLIANGMGLVVAGTQQVAIWNSAAGLIAVMIFTAFLLGYGYLLVKKDNLKGN
;
A
#
# COMPACT_ATOMS: atom_id res chain seq x y z
N MET A 1 6.06 -17.32 2.11
CA MET A 1 5.92 -16.50 3.35
C MET A 1 4.58 -16.78 4.01
N ARG A 2 4.48 -16.61 5.34
CA ARG A 2 3.20 -16.65 6.06
C ARG A 2 2.41 -15.37 5.74
N LEU A 3 1.14 -15.47 5.40
CA LEU A 3 0.29 -14.31 5.05
C LEU A 3 0.33 -13.22 6.14
N HIS A 4 0.33 -13.64 7.41
CA HIS A 4 0.50 -12.74 8.55
C HIS A 4 1.71 -11.80 8.43
N LEU A 5 2.84 -12.30 7.92
CA LEU A 5 4.07 -11.50 7.75
C LEU A 5 3.88 -10.44 6.66
N ILE A 6 3.32 -10.80 5.51
CA ILE A 6 3.09 -9.86 4.40
C ILE A 6 2.08 -8.78 4.82
N LEU A 7 0.99 -9.17 5.52
CA LEU A 7 0.03 -8.20 6.07
C LEU A 7 0.69 -7.26 7.08
N THR A 8 1.56 -7.77 7.95
CA THR A 8 2.26 -6.95 8.94
C THR A 8 3.21 -5.96 8.28
N ILE A 9 4.00 -6.39 7.30
CA ILE A 9 4.90 -5.50 6.58
C ILE A 9 4.10 -4.43 5.83
N ASN A 10 3.01 -4.81 5.15
CA ASN A 10 2.14 -3.86 4.45
C ASN A 10 1.53 -2.83 5.40
N ALA A 11 0.99 -3.27 6.54
CA ALA A 11 0.46 -2.37 7.56
C ALA A 11 1.52 -1.40 8.09
N ILE A 12 2.71 -1.88 8.45
CA ILE A 12 3.80 -1.02 8.94
C ILE A 12 4.20 0.01 7.90
N MET A 13 4.32 -0.39 6.64
CA MET A 13 4.67 0.50 5.54
C MET A 13 3.58 1.56 5.34
N ALA A 14 2.31 1.17 5.28
CA ALA A 14 1.20 2.11 5.14
C ALA A 14 1.10 3.09 6.32
N ILE A 15 1.30 2.62 7.56
CA ILE A 15 1.36 3.49 8.75
C ILE A 15 2.54 4.45 8.66
N GLY A 16 3.74 3.94 8.36
CA GLY A 16 4.97 4.74 8.26
C GLY A 16 4.87 5.83 7.19
N PHE A 17 4.44 5.48 5.98
CA PHE A 17 4.19 6.46 4.92
C PHE A 17 3.03 7.38 5.27
N GLY A 18 2.00 6.88 5.95
CA GLY A 18 0.88 7.70 6.41
C GLY A 18 1.32 8.80 7.36
N ILE A 19 2.20 8.47 8.33
CA ILE A 19 2.82 9.46 9.23
C ILE A 19 3.70 10.42 8.41
N ALA A 20 4.53 9.89 7.51
CA ALA A 20 5.45 10.71 6.72
C ALA A 20 4.70 11.75 5.87
N PHE A 21 3.70 11.35 5.09
CA PHE A 21 2.89 12.25 4.27
C PHE A 21 1.94 13.13 5.12
N GLY A 22 1.41 12.58 6.22
CA GLY A 22 0.46 13.27 7.10
C GLY A 22 1.08 14.43 7.87
N LEU A 23 2.28 14.22 8.42
CA LEU A 23 2.97 15.22 9.25
C LEU A 23 4.00 16.02 8.46
N TYR A 24 4.68 15.38 7.50
CA TYR A 24 5.80 15.96 6.74
C TYR A 24 5.46 16.13 5.25
N GLY A 25 4.19 16.36 4.91
CA GLY A 25 3.68 16.47 3.53
C GLY A 25 4.56 17.28 2.58
N PRO A 26 4.93 18.55 2.87
CA PRO A 26 5.81 19.33 2.00
C PRO A 26 7.18 18.69 1.75
N LEU A 27 7.81 18.15 2.80
CA LEU A 27 9.10 17.45 2.68
C LEU A 27 8.95 16.20 1.80
N MET A 28 7.87 15.44 1.99
CA MET A 28 7.59 14.28 1.14
C MET A 28 7.39 14.70 -0.32
N LEU A 29 6.61 15.73 -0.60
CA LEU A 29 6.40 16.24 -1.96
C LEU A 29 7.73 16.62 -2.64
N ALA A 30 8.65 17.26 -1.92
CA ALA A 30 9.97 17.59 -2.42
C ALA A 30 10.80 16.34 -2.80
N MET A 31 10.74 15.26 -2.00
CA MET A 31 11.40 13.98 -2.35
C MET A 31 10.84 13.34 -3.62
N PHE A 32 9.56 13.57 -3.90
CA PHE A 32 8.89 13.12 -5.11
C PHE A 32 9.10 14.06 -6.30
N GLY A 33 9.99 15.06 -6.18
CA GLY A 33 10.32 15.98 -7.27
C GLY A 33 9.17 16.89 -7.68
N VAL A 34 8.14 17.03 -6.83
CA VAL A 34 7.01 17.92 -7.10
C VAL A 34 7.53 19.35 -6.94
N PRO A 35 7.55 20.16 -8.02
CA PRO A 35 8.10 21.51 -7.97
C PRO A 35 7.38 22.33 -6.90
N GLU A 36 8.14 23.12 -6.15
CA GLU A 36 7.52 24.20 -5.39
C GLU A 36 6.81 25.12 -6.40
N ALA A 37 5.55 25.45 -6.14
CA ALA A 37 4.77 26.28 -7.04
C ALA A 37 5.34 27.72 -7.01
N GLU A 38 6.36 27.96 -7.82
CA GLU A 38 7.00 29.27 -7.97
C GLU A 38 5.91 30.30 -8.35
N GLY A 39 5.61 31.21 -7.41
CA GLY A 39 4.69 32.32 -7.62
C GLY A 39 3.26 32.16 -7.09
N SER A 40 2.85 31.00 -6.55
CA SER A 40 1.51 30.85 -5.95
C SER A 40 1.54 30.13 -4.60
N ALA A 41 1.57 30.92 -3.52
CA ALA A 41 1.47 30.42 -2.15
C ALA A 41 0.20 29.57 -1.94
N ILE A 42 -0.89 29.91 -2.62
CA ILE A 42 -2.16 29.16 -2.54
C ILE A 42 -1.98 27.74 -3.12
N MET A 43 -1.32 27.61 -4.27
CA MET A 43 -1.09 26.31 -4.91
C MET A 43 -0.18 25.42 -4.05
N TYR A 44 0.84 26.01 -3.41
CA TYR A 44 1.69 25.30 -2.45
C TYR A 44 0.86 24.71 -1.30
N TRP A 45 0.00 25.51 -0.67
CA TRP A 45 -0.80 25.05 0.47
C TRP A 45 -1.87 24.01 0.07
N HIS A 46 -2.44 24.11 -1.13
CA HIS A 46 -3.34 23.07 -1.65
C HIS A 46 -2.62 21.73 -1.84
N THR A 47 -1.43 21.76 -2.43
CA THR A 47 -0.62 20.55 -2.64
C THR A 47 -0.21 19.93 -1.30
N ALA A 48 0.22 20.77 -0.35
CA ALA A 48 0.54 20.33 1.00
C ALA A 48 -0.68 19.74 1.73
N ALA A 49 -1.86 20.37 1.62
CA ALA A 49 -3.09 19.84 2.22
C ALA A 49 -3.48 18.48 1.62
N PHE A 50 -3.36 18.31 0.30
CA PHE A 50 -3.58 17.03 -0.37
C PHE A 50 -2.64 15.94 0.15
N ALA A 51 -1.33 16.24 0.25
CA ALA A 51 -0.36 15.29 0.80
C ALA A 51 -0.70 14.85 2.23
N ARG A 52 -1.17 15.78 3.07
CA ARG A 52 -1.57 15.45 4.45
C ARG A 52 -2.80 14.54 4.52
N ILE A 53 -3.82 14.82 3.70
CA ILE A 53 -5.03 13.97 3.64
C ILE A 53 -4.68 12.59 3.08
N PHE A 54 -3.83 12.53 2.05
CA PHE A 54 -3.32 11.26 1.52
C PHE A 54 -2.57 10.46 2.60
N GLY A 55 -1.72 11.13 3.38
CA GLY A 55 -1.05 10.53 4.52
C GLY A 55 -2.02 10.00 5.59
N ALA A 56 -3.04 10.78 5.95
CA ALA A 56 -4.07 10.34 6.89
C ALA A 56 -4.84 9.11 6.37
N ALA A 57 -5.15 9.07 5.08
CA ALA A 57 -5.79 7.92 4.44
C ALA A 57 -4.89 6.67 4.47
N LEU A 58 -3.61 6.80 4.15
CA LEU A 58 -2.63 5.70 4.25
C LEU A 58 -2.47 5.19 5.68
N PHE A 59 -2.43 6.10 6.65
CA PHE A 59 -2.36 5.77 8.07
C PHE A 59 -3.58 4.94 8.50
N GLY A 60 -4.79 5.41 8.19
CA GLY A 60 -6.02 4.67 8.47
C GLY A 60 -6.06 3.31 7.76
N PHE A 61 -5.66 3.25 6.50
CA PHE A 61 -5.55 1.99 5.75
C PHE A 61 -4.57 1.01 6.39
N GLY A 62 -3.43 1.50 6.88
CA GLY A 62 -2.46 0.68 7.61
C GLY A 62 -3.04 0.06 8.88
N PHE A 63 -3.82 0.81 9.65
CA PHE A 63 -4.54 0.27 10.81
C PHE A 63 -5.65 -0.71 10.44
N LEU A 64 -6.34 -0.50 9.31
CA LEU A 64 -7.30 -1.47 8.79
C LEU A 64 -6.60 -2.80 8.46
N ILE A 65 -5.48 -2.78 7.73
CA ILE A 65 -4.70 -4.00 7.46
C ILE A 65 -4.22 -4.63 8.77
N TRP A 66 -3.75 -3.81 9.70
CA TRP A 66 -3.29 -4.27 11.01
C TRP A 66 -4.40 -4.99 11.80
N SER A 67 -5.63 -4.50 11.72
CA SER A 67 -6.79 -5.15 12.35
C SER A 67 -7.16 -6.47 11.66
N VAL A 68 -7.12 -6.50 10.33
CA VAL A 68 -7.45 -7.72 9.56
C VAL A 68 -6.41 -8.82 9.78
N ARG A 69 -5.15 -8.46 10.04
CA ARG A 69 -4.09 -9.46 10.26
C ARG A 69 -4.37 -10.37 11.47
N SER A 70 -5.00 -9.87 12.53
CA SER A 70 -5.31 -10.69 13.72
C SER A 70 -6.43 -11.68 13.40
N ILE A 71 -7.47 -11.25 12.68
CA ILE A 71 -8.57 -12.10 12.20
C ILE A 71 -8.04 -13.27 11.36
N VAL A 72 -7.06 -12.99 10.51
CA VAL A 72 -6.43 -13.99 9.62
C VAL A 72 -5.38 -14.86 10.34
N ALA A 73 -4.85 -14.41 11.48
CA ALA A 73 -3.88 -15.15 12.28
C ALA A 73 -4.55 -16.12 13.26
N ASP A 74 -5.70 -15.74 13.82
CA ASP A 74 -6.41 -16.49 14.86
C ASP A 74 -7.19 -17.71 14.31
N THR A 75 -7.09 -17.94 13.00
CA THR A 75 -7.89 -18.93 12.33
C THR A 75 -7.17 -20.29 12.27
N ARG A 76 -7.63 -21.24 13.10
CA ARG A 76 -7.12 -22.62 13.15
C ARG A 76 -7.11 -23.27 11.75
N PRO A 77 -6.03 -23.95 11.35
CA PRO A 77 -5.98 -24.68 10.09
C PRO A 77 -7.02 -25.81 10.11
N GLY A 78 -8.06 -25.73 9.27
CA GLY A 78 -9.04 -26.80 9.08
C GLY A 78 -10.50 -26.38 8.86
N SER A 79 -10.90 -25.15 9.21
CA SER A 79 -12.29 -24.70 8.95
C SER A 79 -12.47 -24.22 7.49
N PRO A 80 -13.53 -24.65 6.77
CA PRO A 80 -13.81 -24.22 5.40
C PRO A 80 -14.02 -22.69 5.26
N SER A 81 -14.78 -22.06 6.18
CA SER A 81 -15.11 -20.63 6.08
C SER A 81 -13.90 -19.71 6.26
N THR A 82 -12.91 -20.16 7.04
CA THR A 82 -11.61 -19.53 7.21
C THR A 82 -10.85 -19.38 5.90
N SER A 83 -11.00 -20.35 5.00
CA SER A 83 -10.23 -20.44 3.78
C SER A 83 -10.68 -19.41 2.73
N GLU A 84 -11.97 -19.08 2.75
CA GLU A 84 -12.64 -18.10 1.88
C GLU A 84 -12.37 -16.67 2.35
N THR A 85 -12.55 -16.38 3.64
CA THR A 85 -12.22 -15.05 4.20
C THR A 85 -10.77 -14.68 3.92
N ARG A 86 -9.85 -15.62 4.14
CA ARG A 86 -8.43 -15.43 3.85
C ARG A 86 -8.18 -15.12 2.37
N ARG A 87 -8.89 -15.80 1.46
CA ARG A 87 -8.77 -15.60 0.01
C ARG A 87 -9.34 -14.23 -0.39
N GLY A 88 -10.49 -13.86 0.17
CA GLY A 88 -11.11 -12.54 -0.04
C GLY A 88 -10.19 -11.40 0.37
N VAL A 89 -9.56 -11.49 1.55
CA VAL A 89 -8.56 -10.51 2.01
C VAL A 89 -7.37 -10.42 1.06
N VAL A 90 -6.80 -11.56 0.66
CA VAL A 90 -5.65 -11.57 -0.26
C VAL A 90 -6.02 -10.98 -1.62
N PHE A 91 -7.20 -11.32 -2.15
CA PHE A 91 -7.68 -10.82 -3.44
C PHE A 91 -7.96 -9.32 -3.41
N ALA A 92 -8.61 -8.82 -2.34
CA ALA A 92 -8.84 -7.39 -2.16
C ALA A 92 -7.52 -6.61 -2.10
N LEU A 93 -6.53 -7.12 -1.36
CA LEU A 93 -5.21 -6.49 -1.27
C LEU A 93 -4.41 -6.60 -2.58
N LEU A 94 -4.57 -7.68 -3.35
CA LEU A 94 -4.01 -7.79 -4.68
C LEU A 94 -4.53 -6.67 -5.60
N ILE A 95 -5.87 -6.50 -5.65
CA ILE A 95 -6.49 -5.44 -6.48
C ILE A 95 -6.06 -4.05 -6.00
N ALA A 96 -6.07 -3.81 -4.69
CA ALA A 96 -5.66 -2.53 -4.12
C ALA A 96 -4.21 -2.18 -4.51
N ASN A 97 -3.27 -3.14 -4.41
CA ASN A 97 -1.88 -2.91 -4.83
C ASN A 97 -1.72 -2.84 -6.35
N GLY A 98 -2.55 -3.54 -7.13
CA GLY A 98 -2.56 -3.44 -8.59
C GLY A 98 -2.96 -2.05 -9.05
N MET A 99 -4.03 -1.50 -8.46
CA MET A 99 -4.43 -0.12 -8.71
C MET A 99 -3.35 0.87 -8.25
N GLY A 100 -2.78 0.66 -7.06
CA GLY A 100 -1.66 1.46 -6.54
C GLY A 100 -0.45 1.47 -7.48
N LEU A 101 -0.11 0.31 -8.05
CA LEU A 101 0.98 0.18 -9.03
C LEU A 101 0.70 0.96 -10.31
N VAL A 102 -0.50 0.85 -10.88
CA VAL A 102 -0.87 1.57 -12.11
C VAL A 102 -0.78 3.09 -11.89
N VAL A 103 -1.33 3.56 -10.77
CA VAL A 103 -1.28 4.99 -10.42
C VAL A 103 0.16 5.43 -10.17
N ALA A 104 0.92 4.73 -9.33
CA ALA A 104 2.31 5.08 -9.02
C ALA A 104 3.20 5.04 -10.28
N GLY A 105 3.01 4.06 -11.16
CA GLY A 105 3.75 3.96 -12.43
C GLY A 105 3.45 5.14 -13.36
N THR A 106 2.17 5.50 -13.49
CA THR A 106 1.76 6.67 -14.28
C THR A 106 2.38 7.95 -13.71
N GLN A 107 2.29 8.13 -12.38
CA GLN A 107 2.86 9.30 -11.71
C GLN A 107 4.39 9.34 -11.81
N GLN A 108 5.06 8.20 -11.73
CA GLN A 108 6.51 8.12 -11.88
C GLN A 108 6.97 8.59 -13.26
N VAL A 109 6.27 8.20 -14.33
CA VAL A 109 6.62 8.57 -15.70
C VAL A 109 6.21 10.01 -16.02
N ALA A 110 5.06 10.46 -15.51
CA ALA A 110 4.48 11.75 -15.88
C ALA A 110 4.94 12.94 -15.01
N ILE A 111 5.18 12.71 -13.71
CA ILE A 111 5.36 13.79 -12.73
C ILE A 111 6.62 13.58 -11.89
N TRP A 112 6.72 12.47 -11.15
CA TRP A 112 7.72 12.35 -10.10
C TRP A 112 9.14 12.28 -10.65
N ASN A 113 9.37 11.42 -11.65
CA ASN A 113 10.68 11.16 -12.25
C ASN A 113 11.83 11.14 -11.23
N SER A 114 11.58 10.57 -10.04
CA SER A 114 12.50 10.63 -8.90
C SER A 114 12.76 9.24 -8.32
N ALA A 115 13.80 9.14 -7.50
CA ALA A 115 14.12 7.90 -6.79
C ALA A 115 13.00 7.50 -5.80
N ALA A 116 12.38 8.47 -5.12
CA ALA A 116 11.29 8.21 -4.18
C ALA A 116 10.06 7.63 -4.91
N GLY A 117 9.73 8.16 -6.09
CA GLY A 117 8.65 7.62 -6.91
C GLY A 117 8.94 6.22 -7.44
N LEU A 118 10.18 5.91 -7.86
CA LEU A 118 10.59 4.55 -8.19
C LEU A 118 10.44 3.58 -7.01
N ILE A 119 10.83 4.02 -5.80
CA ILE A 119 10.66 3.22 -4.58
C ILE A 119 9.17 2.92 -4.35
N ALA A 120 8.28 3.90 -4.53
CA ALA A 120 6.84 3.67 -4.39
C ALA A 120 6.33 2.63 -5.40
N VAL A 121 6.73 2.71 -6.67
CA VAL A 121 6.40 1.71 -7.71
C VAL A 121 6.90 0.32 -7.32
N MET A 122 8.13 0.21 -6.83
CA MET A 122 8.71 -1.06 -6.38
C MET A 122 7.94 -1.65 -5.20
N ILE A 123 7.51 -0.83 -4.24
CA ILE A 123 6.73 -1.29 -3.08
C ILE A 123 5.40 -1.89 -3.53
N PHE A 124 4.64 -1.19 -4.38
CA PHE A 124 3.37 -1.72 -4.90
C PHE A 124 3.58 -2.99 -5.72
N THR A 125 4.64 -3.05 -6.53
CA THR A 125 5.02 -4.25 -7.29
C THR A 125 5.32 -5.42 -6.36
N ALA A 126 6.13 -5.20 -5.33
CA ALA A 126 6.51 -6.24 -4.38
C ALA A 126 5.29 -6.81 -3.63
N PHE A 127 4.37 -5.95 -3.20
CA PHE A 127 3.13 -6.41 -2.56
C PHE A 127 2.19 -7.12 -3.54
N LEU A 128 2.04 -6.61 -4.77
CA LEU A 128 1.25 -7.26 -5.80
C LEU A 128 1.75 -8.68 -6.08
N LEU A 129 3.06 -8.84 -6.28
CA LEU A 129 3.70 -10.15 -6.47
C LEU A 129 3.56 -11.03 -5.23
N GLY A 130 3.73 -10.46 -4.02
CA GLY A 130 3.59 -11.17 -2.76
C GLY A 130 2.19 -11.75 -2.55
N TYR A 131 1.14 -10.98 -2.81
CA TYR A 131 -0.25 -11.45 -2.73
C TYR A 131 -0.60 -12.39 -3.90
N GLY A 132 -0.10 -12.13 -5.11
CA GLY A 132 -0.30 -13.00 -6.27
C GLY A 132 0.27 -14.40 -6.04
N TYR A 133 1.49 -14.48 -5.51
CA TYR A 133 2.12 -15.75 -5.14
C TYR A 133 1.29 -16.55 -4.12
N LEU A 134 0.66 -15.87 -3.15
CA LEU A 134 -0.17 -16.53 -2.13
C LEU A 134 -1.48 -17.10 -2.69
N LEU A 135 -2.02 -16.52 -3.76
CA LEU A 135 -3.19 -17.08 -4.46
C LEU A 135 -2.78 -18.35 -5.22
N VAL A 136 -1.75 -18.27 -6.06
CA VAL A 136 -1.31 -19.39 -6.92
C VAL A 136 -0.83 -20.59 -6.11
N LYS A 137 -0.04 -20.38 -5.05
CA LYS A 137 0.53 -21.49 -4.27
C LYS A 137 -0.52 -22.38 -3.58
N LYS A 138 -1.65 -21.81 -3.16
CA LYS A 138 -2.68 -22.56 -2.42
C LYS A 138 -3.53 -23.44 -3.34
N ASP A 139 -3.74 -23.02 -4.58
CA ASP A 139 -4.49 -23.80 -5.56
C ASP A 139 -3.72 -25.07 -5.97
N ASN A 140 -2.39 -25.00 -6.05
CA ASN A 140 -1.54 -26.16 -6.32
C ASN A 140 -1.52 -27.24 -5.23
N LEU A 141 -2.05 -26.96 -4.02
CA LEU A 141 -2.14 -27.94 -2.93
C LEU A 141 -3.51 -28.63 -2.85
N LYS A 142 -4.49 -28.21 -3.66
CA LYS A 142 -5.81 -28.85 -3.76
C LYS A 142 -5.93 -29.77 -4.98
N GLY A 143 -4.92 -29.81 -5.84
CA GLY A 143 -4.88 -30.57 -7.10
C GLY A 143 -4.08 -31.88 -7.07
N ASN A 144 -3.62 -32.31 -5.89
CA ASN A 144 -3.05 -33.64 -5.61
C ASN A 144 -3.86 -34.29 -4.49
#